data_AF-A0A2Z3H1T9-F1
#
_entry.id   AF-A0A2Z3H1T9-F1
#
_cell.length_a   1.000
_cell.length_b   1.000
_cell.length_c   1.000
_cell.angle_alpha   90.00
_cell.angle_beta   90.00
_cell.angle_gamma   90.00
#
_symmetry.space_group_name_H-M   'P 1'
#
loop_
_entity.id
_entity.type
_entity.pdbx_description
1 polymer ?
#
loop_
_entity_poly.entity_id
_entity_poly.type
_entity_poly.pdbx_seq_one_letter_code
_entity_poly.pdbx_strand_id
1 'polypeptide(L)' 'MESLLITPASREELALLTALLKKMSIETKVLSDEEKEDLGLGLMMREAKNSPRVSREAVMRKLGRA' A
#
# COMPACT_ATOMS: atom_id res chain seq x y z
N MET A 1 6.02 -7.27 13.40
CA MET A 1 5.12 -6.28 14.01
C MET A 1 3.96 -6.06 13.06
N GLU A 2 2.76 -5.98 13.59
CA GLU A 2 1.55 -5.68 12.82
C GLU A 2 1.34 -4.16 12.79
N SER A 3 0.76 -3.65 11.71
CA SER A 3 0.55 -2.22 11.49
C SER A 3 -0.92 -1.95 11.18
N LEU A 4 -1.43 -0.81 11.64
CA LEU A 4 -2.77 -0.33 11.35
C LEU A 4 -2.70 0.79 10.30
N LEU A 5 -3.39 0.61 9.17
CA LEU A 5 -3.59 1.64 8.15
C LEU A 5 -5.06 2.08 8.19
N ILE A 6 -5.29 3.38 8.29
CA ILE A 6 -6.65 3.97 8.34
C ILE A 6 -6.77 4.97 7.21
N THR A 7 -7.83 4.84 6.42
CA THR A 7 -8.17 5.77 5.33
C THR A 7 -9.48 6.49 5.68
N PRO A 8 -9.43 7.72 6.23
CA PRO A 8 -10.63 8.47 6.56
C PRO A 8 -11.44 8.80 5.31
N ALA A 9 -12.77 8.77 5.41
CA ALA A 9 -13.68 9.08 4.30
C ALA A 9 -13.82 10.58 4.03
N SER A 10 -13.47 11.43 5.01
CA SER A 10 -13.53 12.89 4.89
C SER A 10 -12.43 13.62 5.66
N ARG A 11 -12.31 14.93 5.43
CA ARG A 11 -11.37 15.79 6.16
C ARG A 11 -11.73 15.92 7.64
N GLU A 12 -13.03 15.93 7.95
CA GLU A 12 -13.55 15.99 9.32
C GLU A 12 -13.21 14.72 10.08
N GLU A 13 -13.35 13.55 9.43
CA GLU A 13 -12.98 12.27 10.02
C GLU A 13 -11.46 12.18 10.27
N LEU A 14 -10.65 12.62 9.30
CA LEU A 14 -9.19 12.69 9.48
C LEU A 14 -8.83 13.56 10.70
N ALA A 15 -9.46 14.73 10.84
CA ALA A 15 -9.21 15.63 11.95
C ALA A 15 -9.63 15.02 13.30
N LEU A 16 -10.80 14.38 13.36
CA LEU A 16 -11.30 13.69 14.55
C LEU A 16 -10.38 12.56 14.99
N LEU A 17 -10.01 11.66 14.06
CA LEU A 17 -9.16 10.51 14.34
C LEU A 17 -7.76 10.94 14.79
N THR A 18 -7.17 11.93 14.11
CA THR A 18 -5.86 12.47 14.48
C THR A 18 -5.88 13.07 15.89
N ALA A 19 -6.92 13.82 16.23
CA ALA A 19 -7.06 14.41 17.57
C ALA A 19 -7.26 13.34 18.66
N LEU A 20 -8.04 12.30 18.37
CA LEU A 20 -8.28 11.18 19.28
C LEU A 20 -6.99 10.41 19.55
N LEU A 21 -6.29 9.97 18.51
CA LEU A 21 -5.05 9.19 18.62
C LEU A 21 -3.95 10.00 19.33
N LYS A 22 -3.87 11.30 19.05
CA LYS A 22 -2.96 12.21 19.78
C LYS A 22 -3.27 12.27 21.28
N LYS A 23 -4.56 12.32 21.67
CA LYS A 23 -4.95 12.29 23.10
C LYS A 23 -4.62 10.95 23.78
N MET A 24 -4.58 9.87 23.03
CA MET A 24 -4.16 8.55 23.50
C MET A 24 -2.63 8.37 23.50
N SER A 25 -1.87 9.42 23.15
CA SER A 25 -0.41 9.37 22.99
C SER A 25 0.06 8.33 21.96
N ILE A 26 -0.78 8.04 20.95
CA ILE A 26 -0.44 7.19 19.83
C ILE A 26 0.14 8.07 18.73
N GLU A 27 1.35 7.75 18.27
CA GLU A 27 1.99 8.45 17.18
C GLU A 27 1.29 8.15 15.84
N THR A 28 1.00 9.20 15.08
CA THR A 28 0.32 9.10 13.78
C THR A 28 1.05 9.90 12.74
N LYS A 29 1.21 9.34 11.54
CA LYS A 29 1.71 10.04 10.36
C LYS A 29 0.59 10.16 9.33
N VAL A 30 0.33 11.38 8.86
CA VAL A 30 -0.52 11.62 7.68
C VAL A 30 0.34 11.43 6.45
N LEU A 31 -0.08 10.54 5.55
CA LEU A 31 0.63 10.24 4.31
C LEU A 31 0.17 11.14 3.18
N SER A 32 1.12 11.62 2.37
CA SER A 32 0.80 12.19 1.05
C SER A 32 0.26 11.11 0.11
N ASP A 33 -0.30 11.53 -1.02
CA ASP A 33 -0.78 10.57 -2.02
C ASP A 33 0.37 9.77 -2.65
N GLU A 34 1.53 10.40 -2.89
CA GLU A 34 2.76 9.70 -3.31
C GLU A 34 3.20 8.64 -2.28
N GLU A 35 3.21 8.98 -0.99
CA GLU A 35 3.57 8.02 0.07
C GLU A 35 2.58 6.86 0.17
N LYS A 36 1.29 7.08 -0.14
CA LYS A 36 0.28 6.02 -0.23
C LYS A 36 0.51 5.12 -1.43
N GLU A 37 0.85 5.69 -2.58
CA GLU A 37 1.16 4.94 -3.80
C GLU A 37 2.39 4.04 -3.58
N ASP A 38 3.45 4.57 -2.97
CA ASP A 38 4.64 3.82 -2.62
C ASP A 38 4.34 2.64 -1.68
N LEU A 39 3.50 2.87 -0.67
CA LEU A 39 3.04 1.82 0.23
C LEU A 39 2.25 0.74 -0.53
N GLY A 40 1.34 1.16 -1.41
CA GLY A 40 0.56 0.28 -2.27
C GLY A 40 1.44 -0.58 -3.17
N LEU A 41 2.45 0.03 -3.81
CA LEU A 41 3.42 -0.67 -4.63
C LEU A 41 4.22 -1.69 -3.81
N GLY A 42 4.69 -1.32 -2.62
CA GLY A 42 5.40 -2.23 -1.72
C GLY A 42 4.56 -3.45 -1.33
N LEU A 43 3.27 -3.25 -1.07
CA LEU A 43 2.32 -4.34 -0.78
C LEU A 43 2.16 -5.27 -1.99
N MET A 44 1.94 -4.73 -3.19
CA MET A 44 1.83 -5.52 -4.42
C MET A 44 3.11 -6.29 -4.74
N MET A 45 4.28 -5.69 -4.54
CA MET A 45 5.56 -6.36 -4.74
C MET A 45 5.75 -7.53 -3.76
N ARG A 46 5.34 -7.35 -2.50
CA ARG A 46 5.40 -8.41 -1.49
C ARG A 46 4.48 -9.57 -1.85
N GLU A 47 3.29 -9.29 -2.36
CA GLU A 47 2.36 -10.31 -2.85
C GLU A 47 2.93 -11.04 -4.07
N ALA A 48 3.38 -10.28 -5.08
CA ALA A 48 3.97 -10.81 -6.32
C ALA A 48 5.22 -11.67 -6.08
N LYS A 49 5.99 -11.40 -5.02
CA LYS A 49 7.16 -12.21 -4.63
C LYS A 49 6.79 -13.69 -4.44
N ASN A 50 5.62 -13.96 -3.89
CA ASN A 50 5.14 -15.30 -3.57
C ASN A 50 4.29 -15.93 -4.69
N SER A 51 4.06 -15.20 -5.78
CA SER A 51 3.24 -15.67 -6.90
C SER A 51 4.01 -16.62 -7.83
N PRO A 52 3.34 -17.60 -8.46
CA PRO A 52 3.93 -18.47 -9.47
C PRO A 52 4.57 -17.65 -10.61
N ARG A 53 5.79 -18.02 -10.99
CA ARG A 53 6.53 -17.35 -12.07
C ARG A 53 6.45 -18.16 -13.36
N VAL A 54 6.39 -17.45 -14.48
CA VAL A 54 6.49 -18.02 -15.83
C VAL A 54 7.83 -17.62 -16.44
N SER A 55 8.36 -18.46 -17.34
CA SER A 55 9.62 -18.14 -18.01
C SER A 55 9.45 -16.99 -19.00
N ARG A 56 10.55 -16.28 -19.28
CA ARG A 56 10.56 -15.20 -20.28
C ARG A 56 10.14 -15.74 -21.64
N GLU A 57 10.60 -16.92 -22.03
CA GLU A 57 10.30 -17.56 -23.32
C GLU A 57 8.79 -17.81 -23.46
N ALA A 58 8.13 -18.28 -22.40
CA ALA A 58 6.68 -18.48 -22.39
C ALA A 58 5.91 -17.17 -22.58
N VAL A 59 6.39 -16.08 -21.95
CA VAL A 59 5.82 -14.74 -22.11
C VAL A 59 6.05 -14.22 -23.53
N MET A 60 7.28 -14.28 -24.03
CA MET A 60 7.65 -13.76 -25.36
C MET A 60 6.92 -14.49 -26.49
N ARG A 61 6.67 -15.79 -26.34
CA ARG A 61 5.84 -16.58 -27.27
C ARG A 61 4.40 -16.08 -27.35
N LYS A 62 3.78 -15.77 -26.20
CA LYS A 62 2.42 -15.19 -26.18
C LYS A 62 2.36 -13.79 -26.82
N LEU A 63 3.45 -13.03 -26.72
CA LEU A 63 3.56 -11.71 -27.32
C LEU A 63 3.89 -11.75 -28.83
N GLY A 64 4.07 -12.92 -29.43
CA GLY A 64 4.48 -13.07 -30.84
C GLY A 64 5.89 -12.55 -31.11
N ARG A 65 6.76 -12.53 -30.10
CA ARG A 65 8.13 -11.97 -30.15
C ARG A 65 9.20 -13.05 -29.94
N ALA A 66 8.85 -14.31 -30.16
CA ALA A 66 9.73 -15.48 -30.01
C ALA A 66 9.68 -16.33 -31.27
#